data_AF-A0A5F1YC27-F1
#
_entry.id   AF-A0A5F1YC27-F1
#
_cell.length_a   1.000
_cell.length_b   1.000
_cell.length_c   1.000
_cell.angle_alpha   90.00
_cell.angle_beta   90.00
_cell.angle_gamma   90.00
#
_symmetry.space_group_name_H-M   'P 1'
#
loop_
_entity.id
_entity.type
_entity.pdbx_description
1 polymer ?
#
loop_
_entity_poly.entity_id
_entity_poly.type
_entity_poly.pdbx_seq_one_letter_code
_entity_poly.pdbx_strand_id
1 'polypeptide(L)'
;MKIYSGALSGKNKDSPPLFVTRNGFKRRILLQEPRKSVELSVANGVDRNVLLISYTLLLDYTGDTNIAETSYLPFSVRFQETLNKNTWFFLSNRIETFLREADRTKVDFDFQYESEA
;
A
#
# COMPACT_ATOMS: atom_id res chain seq x y z
N MET A 1 12.60 3.29 -6.99
CA MET A 1 11.30 3.84 -7.42
C MET A 1 11.00 5.10 -6.62
N LYS A 2 10.60 6.21 -7.27
CA LYS A 2 10.02 7.37 -6.59
C LYS A 2 8.55 7.52 -6.99
N ILE A 3 7.69 7.99 -6.12
CA ILE A 3 6.25 8.08 -6.39
C ILE A 3 5.80 9.51 -6.17
N TYR A 4 4.91 9.97 -7.05
CA TYR A 4 4.36 11.32 -7.06
C TYR A 4 2.84 11.19 -7.17
N SER A 5 2.09 11.85 -6.29
CA SER A 5 0.70 12.18 -6.58
C SER A 5 0.66 13.56 -7.23
N GLY A 6 -0.12 13.73 -8.29
CA GLY A 6 -0.47 15.08 -8.74
C GLY A 6 -1.31 15.79 -7.66
N ALA A 7 -1.25 17.12 -7.59
CA ALA A 7 -2.26 17.87 -6.86
C ALA A 7 -3.65 17.48 -7.39
N LEU A 8 -4.64 17.32 -6.50
CA LEU A 8 -6.05 17.14 -6.83
C LEU A 8 -6.58 18.41 -7.51
N SER A 9 -6.09 18.73 -8.71
CA SER A 9 -6.61 19.85 -9.49
C SER A 9 -7.88 19.38 -10.19
N GLY A 10 -8.96 20.10 -9.90
CA GLY A 10 -10.33 19.72 -10.13
C GLY A 10 -10.64 19.15 -11.52
N LYS A 11 -11.36 18.02 -11.52
CA LYS A 11 -12.57 17.70 -12.31
C LYS A 11 -12.91 16.21 -12.27
N ASN A 12 -11.96 15.34 -11.90
CA ASN A 12 -12.20 13.92 -11.63
C ASN A 12 -11.97 13.64 -10.13
N LYS A 13 -13.06 13.59 -9.37
CA LYS A 13 -13.06 13.57 -7.89
C LYS A 13 -12.81 12.18 -7.29
N ASP A 14 -12.76 11.11 -8.08
CA ASP A 14 -12.91 9.77 -7.52
C ASP A 14 -11.59 9.04 -7.21
N SER A 15 -10.44 9.55 -7.66
CA SER A 15 -9.13 8.97 -7.28
C SER A 15 -7.94 9.88 -7.61
N PRO A 16 -6.97 10.05 -6.69
CA PRO A 16 -5.76 10.80 -6.98
C PRO A 16 -4.92 10.10 -8.06
N PRO A 17 -4.42 10.81 -9.07
CA PRO A 17 -3.55 10.21 -10.08
C PRO A 17 -2.20 9.85 -9.45
N LEU A 18 -1.85 8.56 -9.48
CA LEU A 18 -0.60 8.04 -8.95
C LEU A 18 0.44 7.86 -10.06
N PHE A 19 1.66 8.32 -9.82
CA PHE A 19 2.77 8.19 -10.75
C PHE A 19 3.97 7.55 -10.07
N VAL A 20 4.63 6.62 -10.75
CA VAL A 20 5.87 5.99 -10.28
C VAL A 20 7.00 6.28 -11.24
N THR A 21 8.21 6.45 -10.73
CA THR A 21 9.44 6.49 -11.52
C THR A 21 10.29 5.27 -11.25
N ARG A 22 10.65 4.52 -12.29
CA ARG A 22 11.56 3.37 -12.22
C ARG A 22 12.63 3.56 -13.28
N ASN A 23 13.90 3.45 -12.90
CA ASN A 23 15.05 3.64 -13.80
C ASN A 23 15.03 4.96 -14.59
N GLY A 24 14.57 6.06 -13.95
CA GLY A 24 14.45 7.38 -14.58
C GLY A 24 13.16 7.62 -15.38
N PHE A 25 12.38 6.58 -15.68
CA PHE A 25 11.13 6.69 -16.44
C PHE A 25 9.93 6.88 -15.53
N LYS A 26 9.15 7.95 -15.74
CA LYS A 26 7.88 8.23 -15.05
C LYS A 26 6.72 7.58 -15.80
N ARG A 27 5.88 6.82 -15.10
CA ARG A 27 4.60 6.32 -15.63
C ARG A 27 3.47 6.55 -14.64
N ARG A 28 2.26 6.73 -15.18
CA ARG A 28 1.03 6.72 -14.39
C ARG A 28 0.67 5.27 -14.08
N ILE A 29 0.19 5.02 -12.87
CA ILE A 29 -0.43 3.75 -12.51
C ILE A 29 -1.90 4.00 -12.15
N LEU A 30 -2.76 3.06 -12.56
CA LEU A 30 -4.17 3.08 -12.22
C LEU A 30 -4.33 2.49 -10.83
N LEU A 31 -5.16 3.11 -9.99
CA LEU A 31 -5.50 2.54 -8.70
C LEU A 31 -6.27 1.24 -8.92
N GLN A 32 -5.88 0.22 -8.17
CA GLN A 32 -6.53 -1.08 -8.15
C GLN A 32 -7.14 -1.29 -6.77
N GLU A 33 -8.29 -1.95 -6.74
CA GLU A 33 -9.05 -2.18 -5.52
C GLU A 33 -8.82 -3.61 -5.00
N PRO A 34 -8.30 -3.78 -3.76
CA PRO A 34 -8.24 -5.09 -3.14
C PRO A 34 -9.63 -5.57 -2.74
N ARG A 35 -9.81 -6.89 -2.69
CA ARG A 35 -11.14 -7.52 -2.49
C ARG A 35 -11.89 -7.05 -1.24
N LYS A 36 -11.18 -6.69 -0.17
CA LYS A 36 -11.75 -6.34 1.15
C LYS A 36 -11.45 -4.89 1.58
N SER A 37 -11.16 -4.01 0.63
CA SER A 37 -10.69 -2.63 0.90
C SER A 37 -11.61 -1.85 1.86
N VAL A 38 -12.92 -1.93 1.65
CA VAL A 38 -13.94 -1.18 2.40
C VAL A 38 -14.09 -1.73 3.82
N GLU A 39 -14.20 -3.05 3.94
CA GLU A 39 -14.35 -3.74 5.23
C GLU A 39 -13.15 -3.46 6.13
N LEU A 40 -11.93 -3.56 5.60
CA LEU A 40 -10.71 -3.34 6.36
C LEU A 40 -10.49 -1.86 6.69
N SER A 41 -10.89 -0.93 5.81
CA SER A 41 -10.86 0.51 6.09
C SER A 41 -11.67 0.84 7.34
N VAL A 42 -12.92 0.35 7.39
CA VAL A 42 -13.83 0.56 8.51
C VAL A 42 -13.33 -0.13 9.77
N ALA A 43 -12.89 -1.40 9.67
CA ALA A 43 -12.47 -2.18 10.83
C ALA A 43 -11.18 -1.67 11.49
N ASN A 44 -10.26 -1.05 10.72
CA ASN A 44 -8.93 -0.66 11.21
C ASN A 44 -8.74 0.86 11.33
N GLY A 45 -9.75 1.68 11.01
CA GLY A 45 -9.63 3.14 11.03
C GLY A 45 -8.62 3.70 10.01
N VAL A 46 -8.28 2.92 8.98
CA VAL A 46 -7.34 3.31 7.91
C VAL A 46 -8.13 3.90 6.76
N ASP A 47 -7.70 5.05 6.23
CA ASP A 47 -8.34 5.68 5.07
C ASP A 47 -8.33 4.74 3.86
N ARG A 48 -9.49 4.57 3.21
CA ARG A 48 -9.65 3.70 2.03
C ARG A 48 -8.66 4.03 0.92
N ASN A 49 -8.35 5.31 0.69
CA ASN A 49 -7.36 5.72 -0.30
C ASN A 49 -5.96 5.22 0.06
N VAL A 50 -5.61 5.20 1.35
CA VAL A 50 -4.33 4.65 1.81
C VAL A 50 -4.26 3.15 1.51
N LEU A 51 -5.35 2.41 1.72
CA LEU A 51 -5.43 0.98 1.38
C LEU A 51 -5.32 0.73 -0.13
N LEU A 52 -6.06 1.49 -0.94
CA LEU A 52 -6.03 1.40 -2.41
C LEU A 52 -4.62 1.67 -2.95
N ILE A 53 -3.99 2.73 -2.46
CA ILE A 53 -2.64 3.11 -2.88
C ILE A 53 -1.64 2.04 -2.43
N SER A 54 -1.71 1.59 -1.17
CA SER A 54 -0.86 0.52 -0.64
C SER A 54 -0.93 -0.75 -1.48
N TYR A 55 -2.14 -1.21 -1.79
CA TYR A 55 -2.34 -2.38 -2.64
C TYR A 55 -1.77 -2.19 -4.04
N THR A 56 -2.13 -1.07 -4.68
CA THR A 56 -1.68 -0.75 -6.04
C THR A 56 -0.16 -0.74 -6.13
N LEU A 57 0.52 -0.20 -5.12
CA LEU A 57 1.97 -0.12 -5.08
C LEU A 57 2.64 -1.46 -4.86
N LEU A 58 2.10 -2.30 -3.98
CA LEU A 58 2.62 -3.65 -3.79
C LEU A 58 2.47 -4.45 -5.09
N LEU A 59 1.30 -4.42 -5.71
CA LEU A 59 1.04 -5.12 -6.97
C LEU A 59 1.94 -4.61 -8.11
N ASP A 60 2.14 -3.30 -8.21
CA ASP A 60 3.03 -2.72 -9.21
C ASP A 60 4.51 -3.10 -8.99
N TYR A 61 4.91 -3.23 -7.73
CA TYR A 61 6.29 -3.53 -7.34
C TYR A 61 6.62 -5.01 -7.51
N THR A 62 5.74 -5.89 -7.05
CA THR A 62 5.96 -7.35 -7.01
C THR A 62 5.47 -8.05 -8.27
N GLY A 63 4.46 -7.50 -8.94
CA GLY A 63 3.71 -8.21 -9.99
C GLY A 63 2.87 -9.38 -9.46
N ASP A 64 2.72 -9.53 -8.14
CA ASP A 64 2.06 -10.66 -7.49
C ASP A 64 0.84 -10.20 -6.69
N THR A 65 -0.34 -10.65 -7.15
CA THR A 65 -1.64 -10.35 -6.54
C THR A 65 -1.77 -10.95 -5.14
N ASN A 66 -1.22 -12.14 -4.89
CA ASN A 66 -1.31 -12.81 -3.59
C ASN A 66 -0.52 -12.04 -2.53
N ILE A 67 0.69 -11.58 -2.88
CA ILE A 67 1.50 -10.74 -1.99
C ILE A 67 0.77 -9.42 -1.72
N ALA A 68 0.22 -8.78 -2.76
CA ALA A 68 -0.51 -7.54 -2.61
C ALA A 68 -1.75 -7.68 -1.70
N GLU A 69 -2.58 -8.71 -1.90
CA GLU A 69 -3.79 -8.97 -1.12
C GLU A 69 -3.50 -9.30 0.35
N THR A 70 -2.43 -10.06 0.62
CA THR A 70 -2.09 -10.45 2.00
C THR A 70 -1.37 -9.34 2.76
N SER A 71 -0.69 -8.42 2.05
CA SER A 71 0.24 -7.48 2.68
C SER A 71 -0.20 -6.01 2.64
N TYR A 72 -1.26 -5.64 1.90
CA TYR A 72 -1.63 -4.23 1.77
C TYR A 72 -2.12 -3.59 3.07
N LEU A 73 -2.85 -4.32 3.93
CA LEU A 73 -3.31 -3.80 5.21
C LEU A 73 -2.14 -3.51 6.17
N PRO A 74 -1.26 -4.46 6.51
CA PRO A 74 -0.11 -4.17 7.37
C PRO A 74 0.83 -3.12 6.76
N PHE A 75 0.96 -3.11 5.43
CA PHE A 75 1.69 -2.05 4.73
C PHE A 75 1.02 -0.69 4.90
N SER A 76 -0.32 -0.61 4.79
CA SER A 76 -1.10 0.63 4.91
C SER A 76 -0.99 1.27 6.29
N VAL A 77 -0.96 0.48 7.37
CA VAL A 77 -0.82 1.00 8.74
C VAL A 77 0.53 1.71 8.90
N ARG A 78 1.63 1.06 8.50
CA ARG A 78 2.98 1.65 8.50
C ARG A 78 3.09 2.83 7.52
N PHE A 79 2.37 2.74 6.41
CA PHE A 79 2.36 3.75 5.38
C PHE A 79 1.62 5.02 5.84
N GLN A 80 0.52 4.90 6.59
CA GLN A 80 -0.25 6.02 7.14
C GLN A 80 0.59 6.90 8.08
N GLU A 81 1.43 6.29 8.93
CA GLU A 81 2.36 7.02 9.79
C GLU A 81 3.36 7.90 9.00
N THR A 82 3.71 7.45 7.79
CA THR A 82 4.65 8.15 6.91
C THR A 82 4.01 9.34 6.19
N LEU A 83 2.68 9.34 6.03
CA LEU A 83 1.95 10.35 5.27
C LEU A 83 1.77 11.70 5.99
N ASN A 84 1.96 11.73 7.31
CA ASN A 84 1.71 12.89 8.18
C ASN A 84 2.64 14.10 7.96
N LYS A 85 3.31 14.23 6.82
CA LYS A 85 4.19 15.37 6.49
C LYS A 85 3.94 15.93 5.08
N ASN A 86 2.71 16.35 4.78
CA ASN A 86 2.34 17.18 3.61
C ASN A 86 2.85 16.70 2.22
N THR A 87 3.35 15.46 2.11
CA THR A 87 4.06 14.96 0.94
C THR A 87 3.83 13.47 0.82
N TRP A 88 3.11 13.06 -0.23
CA TRP A 88 2.90 11.66 -0.57
C TRP A 88 4.13 11.13 -1.32
N PHE A 89 5.23 10.86 -0.59
CA PHE A 89 6.46 10.35 -1.18
C PHE A 89 6.75 8.92 -0.73
N PHE A 90 6.87 8.03 -1.71
CA PHE A 90 7.27 6.64 -1.47
C PHE A 90 8.65 6.38 -2.08
N LEU A 91 9.47 5.62 -1.35
CA LEU A 91 10.75 5.11 -1.80
C LEU A 91 10.65 3.59 -1.94
N SER A 92 11.02 3.04 -3.10
CA SER A 92 11.09 1.58 -3.32
C SER A 92 11.75 0.83 -2.18
N ASN A 93 12.82 1.40 -1.61
CA ASN A 93 13.59 0.76 -0.54
C ASN A 93 12.71 0.47 0.69
N ARG A 94 11.67 1.27 0.93
CA ARG A 94 10.71 1.00 2.02
C ARG A 94 9.79 -0.17 1.72
N ILE A 95 9.38 -0.34 0.46
CA ILE A 95 8.62 -1.52 0.03
C ILE A 95 9.50 -2.76 0.19
N GLU A 96 10.77 -2.69 -0.24
CA GLU A 96 11.73 -3.78 -0.06
C GLU A 96 12.00 -4.10 1.41
N THR A 97 12.20 -3.10 2.26
CA THR A 97 12.37 -3.29 3.71
C THR A 97 11.14 -3.95 4.31
N PHE A 98 9.94 -3.46 3.98
CA PHE A 98 8.69 -4.04 4.46
C PHE A 98 8.54 -5.51 4.02
N LEU A 99 8.78 -5.82 2.74
CA LEU A 99 8.68 -7.19 2.24
C LEU A 99 9.73 -8.12 2.88
N ARG A 100 10.98 -7.64 3.04
CA ARG A 100 12.03 -8.41 3.72
C ARG A 100 11.72 -8.65 5.18
N GLU A 101 11.16 -7.66 5.87
CA GLU A 101 10.70 -7.82 7.25
C GLU A 101 9.55 -8.82 7.29
N ALA A 102 8.51 -8.67 6.46
CA ALA A 102 7.40 -9.61 6.39
C ALA A 102 7.87 -11.05 6.11
N ASP A 103 8.85 -11.25 5.22
CA ASP A 103 9.43 -12.57 4.95
C ASP A 103 10.30 -13.08 6.11
N ARG A 104 10.98 -12.21 6.86
CA ARG A 104 11.69 -12.60 8.10
C ARG A 104 10.71 -12.97 9.21
N THR A 105 9.61 -12.23 9.32
CA THR A 105 8.55 -12.46 10.28
C THR A 105 7.62 -13.58 9.84
N LYS A 106 7.69 -14.13 8.61
CA LYS A 106 7.04 -15.42 8.28
C LYS A 106 7.60 -16.61 9.08
N VAL A 107 8.69 -16.40 9.84
CA VAL A 107 9.15 -17.34 10.88
C VAL A 107 8.37 -17.16 12.21
N ASP A 108 7.67 -16.04 12.43
CA ASP A 108 6.90 -15.68 13.64
C ASP A 108 5.44 -15.24 13.37
N PHE A 109 4.96 -15.27 12.12
CA PHE A 109 3.57 -15.00 11.73
C PHE A 109 2.74 -16.28 11.77
N ASP A 110 3.06 -17.20 12.69
CA ASP A 110 2.04 -18.09 13.22
C ASP A 110 1.09 -17.19 14.02
N PHE A 111 -0.07 -16.91 13.43
CA PHE A 111 -1.20 -16.43 14.21
C PHE A 111 -1.52 -17.52 15.24
N GLN A 112 -0.98 -17.39 16.45
CA GLN A 112 -1.59 -17.99 17.62
C GLN A 112 -2.97 -17.33 17.80
N TYR A 113 -3.97 -17.87 17.13
CA TYR A 113 -5.30 -17.94 17.71
C TYR A 113 -5.25 -19.10 18.70
N GLU A 114 -4.83 -18.82 19.93
CA GLU A 114 -5.33 -19.58 21.06
C GLU A 114 -6.82 -19.21 21.19
N SER A 115 -7.69 -20.08 20.68
CA SER A 115 -9.07 -20.13 21.16
C SER A 115 -9.20 -21.39 22.01
N GLU A 116 -9.27 -21.17 23.31
CA GLU A 116 -9.67 -22.13 24.33
C GLU A 116 -10.91 -22.93 23.89
N ALA A 117 -10.86 -24.25 24.08
CA ALA A 117 -12.02 -25.13 24.16
C ALA A 117 -11.75 -26.23 25.19
#